data_AF-A0A2E0SI25-F1
#
_entry.id   AF-A0A2E0SI25-F1
#
_cell.length_a   1.000
_cell.length_b   1.000
_cell.length_c   1.000
_cell.angle_alpha   90.00
_cell.angle_beta   90.00
_cell.angle_gamma   90.00
#
_symmetry.space_group_name_H-M   'P 1'
#
loop_
_entity.id
_entity.type
_entity.pdbx_description
1 polymer ?
#
loop_
_entity_poly.entity_id
_entity_poly.type
_entity_poly.pdbx_seq_one_letter_code
_entity_poly.pdbx_strand_id
1 'polypeptide(L)'
;MIGSEYASPTDDDQYEQLPASLKMDETDINLRAYLSRLSDEHLKEYRPDWTDEQVMEWDGNFRSDGNLMLVCCERDIDVAEFKRVLEEHLQFRKIG
;
A
#
# COMPACT_ATOMS: atom_id res chain seq x y z
N MET A 1 -21.89 15.11 36.08
CA MET A 1 -20.48 15.50 35.90
C MET A 1 -20.16 15.35 34.43
N ILE A 2 -19.57 16.40 33.85
CA ILE A 2 -18.78 16.48 32.61
C ILE A 2 -18.32 15.11 32.06
N GLY A 3 -18.48 14.77 30.78
CA GLY A 3 -18.05 15.57 29.63
C GLY A 3 -16.56 15.37 29.39
N SER A 4 -16.17 14.24 28.80
CA SER A 4 -14.84 13.98 28.21
C SER A 4 -15.07 12.89 27.17
N GLU A 5 -15.46 13.25 25.95
CA GLU A 5 -14.54 13.66 24.89
C GLU A 5 -13.50 12.56 24.65
N TYR A 6 -14.00 11.40 24.19
CA TYR A 6 -13.14 10.49 23.45
C TYR A 6 -12.87 11.20 22.13
N ALA A 7 -11.66 11.73 22.02
CA ALA A 7 -11.14 12.35 20.81
C ALA A 7 -11.52 11.47 19.61
N SER A 8 -12.27 12.06 18.68
CA SER A 8 -12.51 11.46 17.37
C SER A 8 -11.16 11.03 16.80
N PRO A 9 -10.97 9.74 16.45
CA PRO A 9 -9.76 9.33 15.75
C PRO A 9 -9.68 10.17 14.49
N THR A 10 -8.59 10.92 14.35
CA THR A 10 -8.28 11.68 13.15
C THR A 10 -8.36 10.72 11.97
N ASP A 11 -9.15 11.11 10.96
CA ASP A 11 -9.50 10.35 9.75
C ASP A 11 -8.28 9.84 8.94
N ASP A 12 -7.08 10.28 9.31
CA ASP A 12 -5.79 9.87 8.74
C ASP A 12 -5.38 8.44 9.13
N ASP A 13 -5.88 7.92 10.26
CA ASP A 13 -5.55 6.58 10.79
C ASP A 13 -6.42 5.45 10.20
N GLN A 14 -7.43 5.79 9.39
CA GLN A 14 -8.42 4.82 8.89
C GLN A 14 -8.08 4.21 7.52
N TYR A 15 -6.92 4.51 6.93
CA TYR A 15 -6.50 3.86 5.68
C TYR A 15 -6.31 2.34 5.87
N GLU A 16 -5.76 1.94 7.01
CA GLU A 16 -5.53 0.53 7.38
C GLU A 16 -6.84 -0.22 7.68
N GLN A 17 -7.97 0.48 7.81
CA GLN A 17 -9.26 -0.09 8.23
C GLN A 17 -10.41 0.05 7.21
N LEU A 18 -10.11 0.42 5.96
CA LEU A 18 -11.10 0.45 4.87
C LEU A 18 -11.72 -0.94 4.63
N PRO A 19 -12.99 -1.00 4.19
CA PRO A 19 -14.00 -1.86 4.79
C PRO A 19 -13.73 -3.36 4.61
N ALA A 20 -14.07 -4.10 5.67
CA ALA A 20 -14.03 -5.56 5.87
C ALA A 20 -14.78 -6.42 4.82
N SER A 21 -15.20 -5.85 3.69
CA SER A 21 -15.83 -6.54 2.57
C SER A 21 -14.83 -7.08 1.53
N LEU A 22 -13.56 -6.67 1.59
CA LEU A 22 -12.47 -7.47 1.03
C LEU A 22 -11.88 -8.27 2.18
N LYS A 23 -11.83 -9.59 2.03
CA LYS A 23 -11.02 -10.45 2.89
C LYS A 23 -9.56 -10.11 2.59
N MET A 24 -9.08 -9.03 3.20
CA MET A 24 -7.68 -8.62 3.12
C MET A 24 -6.91 -9.62 3.97
N ASP A 25 -6.09 -10.43 3.31
CA ASP A 25 -5.22 -11.36 4.00
C ASP A 25 -4.07 -10.55 4.65
N GLU A 26 -3.29 -11.15 5.57
CA GLU A 26 -2.22 -10.42 6.29
C GLU A 26 -1.20 -9.77 5.34
N THR A 27 -1.09 -10.34 4.14
CA THR A 27 -0.28 -9.83 3.02
C THR A 27 -0.76 -8.46 2.53
N ASP A 28 -2.06 -8.28 2.30
CA ASP A 28 -2.63 -7.01 1.83
C ASP A 28 -2.42 -5.89 2.84
N ILE A 29 -2.56 -6.21 4.14
CA ILE A 29 -2.37 -5.25 5.23
C ILE A 29 -0.91 -4.81 5.27
N ASN A 30 0.04 -5.75 5.25
CA ASN A 30 1.46 -5.43 5.25
C ASN A 30 1.87 -4.65 3.99
N LEU A 31 1.32 -5.00 2.83
CA LEU A 31 1.59 -4.30 1.57
C LEU A 31 1.12 -2.84 1.63
N ARG A 32 -0.08 -2.59 2.14
CA ARG A 32 -0.58 -1.22 2.32
C ARG A 32 0.23 -0.43 3.34
N ALA A 33 0.65 -1.08 4.44
CA ALA A 33 1.53 -0.46 5.41
C ALA A 33 2.90 -0.11 4.79
N TYR A 34 3.42 -0.95 3.90
CA TYR A 34 4.64 -0.66 3.13
C TYR A 34 4.45 0.54 2.20
N LEU A 35 3.37 0.57 1.42
CA LEU A 35 3.05 1.69 0.53
C LEU A 35 2.83 3.00 1.31
N SER A 36 2.19 2.94 2.48
CA SER A 36 1.99 4.10 3.36
C SER A 36 3.32 4.67 3.90
N ARG A 37 4.34 3.83 4.08
CA ARG A 37 5.70 4.26 4.44
C ARG A 37 6.43 4.93 3.27
N LEU A 38 6.03 4.69 2.02
CA LEU A 38 6.58 5.41 0.88
C LEU A 38 6.08 6.86 0.92
N SER A 39 7.01 7.80 0.74
CA SER A 39 6.67 9.22 0.66
C SER A 39 5.88 9.51 -0.61
N ASP A 40 4.99 10.51 -0.55
CA ASP A 40 4.14 10.93 -1.66
C ASP A 40 4.97 11.34 -2.89
N GLU A 41 6.18 11.87 -2.68
CA GLU A 41 7.14 12.19 -3.74
C GLU A 41 7.57 10.96 -4.53
N HIS A 42 7.90 9.87 -3.82
CA HIS A 42 8.26 8.60 -4.43
C HIS A 42 7.07 8.03 -5.19
N LEU A 43 5.88 8.02 -4.56
CA LEU A 43 4.64 7.56 -5.18
C LEU A 43 4.26 8.35 -6.45
N LYS A 44 4.66 9.63 -6.58
CA LYS A 44 4.45 10.44 -7.80
C LYS A 44 5.41 10.12 -8.94
N GLU A 45 6.56 9.52 -8.64
CA GLU A 45 7.49 9.05 -9.65
C GLU A 45 6.93 7.84 -10.40
N TYR A 46 6.11 7.02 -9.72
CA TYR A 46 5.41 5.91 -10.34
C TYR A 46 4.64 6.35 -11.59
N ARG A 47 4.76 5.55 -12.65
CA ARG A 47 3.99 5.71 -13.88
C ARG A 47 3.22 4.42 -14.15
N PRO A 48 1.90 4.49 -14.39
CA PRO A 48 1.09 3.30 -14.69
C PRO A 48 1.49 2.63 -16.02
N ASP A 49 2.14 3.37 -16.92
CA ASP A 49 2.69 2.86 -18.18
C ASP A 49 3.99 2.08 -18.01
N TRP A 50 4.58 2.06 -16.79
CA TRP A 50 5.80 1.30 -16.54
C TRP A 50 5.56 -0.19 -16.64
N THR A 51 6.53 -0.85 -17.28
CA THR A 51 6.61 -2.31 -17.30
C THR A 51 6.92 -2.85 -15.92
N ASP A 52 6.59 -4.11 -15.72
CA ASP A 52 6.84 -4.83 -14.48
C ASP A 52 8.31 -4.70 -14.05
N GLU A 53 9.26 -4.87 -14.97
CA GLU A 53 10.70 -4.70 -14.72
C GLU A 53 11.07 -3.29 -14.23
N GLN A 54 10.49 -2.25 -14.82
CA GLN A 54 10.74 -0.87 -14.39
C GLN A 54 10.19 -0.58 -13.00
N VAL A 55 9.02 -1.14 -12.65
CA VAL A 55 8.46 -1.02 -11.30
C VAL A 55 9.35 -1.74 -10.29
N MET A 56 9.87 -2.91 -10.64
CA MET A 56 10.80 -3.67 -9.80
C MET A 56 12.10 -2.91 -9.54
N GLU A 57 12.70 -2.32 -10.58
CA GLU A 57 13.91 -1.51 -10.45
C GLU A 57 13.66 -0.21 -9.66
N TRP A 58 12.50 0.41 -9.85
CA TRP A 58 12.12 1.64 -9.14
C TRP A 58 11.92 1.41 -7.65
N ASP A 59 11.18 0.36 -7.28
CA ASP A 59 10.93 0.02 -5.88
C ASP A 59 12.19 -0.56 -5.20
N GLY A 60 12.99 -1.35 -5.92
CA GLY A 60 14.25 -1.89 -5.44
C GLY A 60 14.13 -2.92 -4.30
N ASN A 61 12.92 -3.23 -3.81
CA ASN A 61 12.67 -4.34 -2.88
C ASN A 61 12.22 -5.63 -3.59
N PHE A 62 12.09 -5.64 -4.91
CA PHE A 62 11.76 -6.87 -5.63
C PHE A 62 12.94 -7.84 -5.73
N ARG A 63 12.64 -9.14 -5.64
CA ARG A 63 13.60 -10.23 -5.90
C ARG A 63 13.76 -10.46 -7.39
N SER A 64 14.86 -11.13 -7.76
CA SER A 64 15.10 -11.63 -9.12
C SER A 64 14.03 -12.60 -9.65
N ASP A 65 13.13 -13.08 -8.78
CA ASP A 65 12.02 -13.97 -9.13
C ASP A 65 10.73 -13.19 -9.52
N GLY A 66 10.71 -11.87 -9.35
CA GLY A 66 9.52 -11.03 -9.63
C GLY A 66 8.65 -10.71 -8.42
N ASN A 67 9.04 -11.21 -7.24
CA ASN A 67 8.27 -11.07 -6.00
C ASN A 67 8.84 -9.98 -5.09
N LEU A 68 7.96 -9.17 -4.49
CA LEU A 68 8.31 -8.15 -3.52
C LEU A 68 8.90 -8.78 -2.26
N MET A 69 10.05 -8.30 -1.78
CA MET A 69 10.58 -8.66 -0.46
C MET A 69 9.82 -7.94 0.64
N LEU A 70 8.60 -8.40 0.91
CA LEU A 70 7.86 -7.98 2.08
C LEU A 70 8.09 -8.94 3.25
N VAL A 71 8.51 -8.40 4.39
CA VAL A 71 8.66 -9.19 5.61
C VAL A 71 7.27 -9.49 6.17
N CYS A 72 7.02 -10.75 6.53
CA CYS A 72 5.79 -11.23 7.16
C CYS A 72 4.54 -11.29 6.26
N CYS A 73 4.69 -11.69 4.99
CA CYS A 73 3.55 -12.09 4.15
C CYS A 73 3.33 -13.60 4.17
N GLU A 74 2.06 -14.01 4.11
CA GLU A 74 1.65 -15.41 4.00
C GLU A 74 1.81 -15.96 2.57
N ARG A 75 1.92 -15.05 1.59
CA ARG A 75 2.03 -15.33 0.15
C ARG A 75 3.03 -14.38 -0.50
N ASP A 76 3.66 -14.83 -1.56
CA ASP A 76 4.45 -13.97 -2.43
C ASP A 76 3.56 -12.94 -3.13
N ILE A 77 4.09 -11.73 -3.30
CA ILE A 77 3.41 -10.62 -3.99
C ILE A 77 4.14 -10.40 -5.31
N ASP A 78 3.51 -10.77 -6.40
CA ASP A 78 3.98 -10.44 -7.74
C ASP A 78 3.85 -8.93 -8.01
N VAL A 79 4.71 -8.42 -8.88
CA VAL A 79 4.65 -7.04 -9.38
C VAL A 79 3.27 -6.62 -9.92
N ALA A 80 2.52 -7.53 -10.53
CA ALA A 80 1.17 -7.25 -11.02
C ALA A 80 0.19 -6.94 -9.87
N GLU A 81 0.29 -7.69 -8.77
CA GLU A 81 -0.51 -7.45 -7.57
C GLU A 81 -0.08 -6.17 -6.86
N PHE A 82 1.23 -5.95 -6.75
CA PHE A 82 1.79 -4.70 -6.22
C PHE A 82 1.26 -3.48 -6.97
N LYS A 83 1.31 -3.48 -8.31
CA LYS A 83 0.81 -2.38 -9.14
C LYS A 83 -0.66 -2.11 -8.90
N ARG A 84 -1.47 -3.17 -8.83
CA ARG A 84 -2.92 -3.05 -8.58
C ARG A 84 -3.20 -2.37 -7.23
N VAL A 85 -2.55 -2.82 -6.17
CA VAL A 85 -2.74 -2.25 -4.82
C VAL A 85 -2.16 -0.84 -4.73
N LEU A 86 -1.05 -0.56 -5.41
CA LEU A 86 -0.46 0.76 -5.53
C LEU A 86 -1.42 1.75 -6.22
N GLU A 87 -2.05 1.34 -7.33
CA GLU A 87 -3.04 2.18 -8.02
C GLU A 87 -4.26 2.44 -7.13
N GLU A 88 -4.76 1.42 -6.42
CA GLU A 88 -5.82 1.61 -5.42
C GLU A 88 -5.38 2.59 -4.31
N HIS A 89 -4.11 2.52 -3.89
CA HIS A 89 -3.53 3.43 -2.90
C HIS A 89 -3.44 4.87 -3.38
N LEU A 90 -2.96 5.09 -4.60
CA LEU A 90 -2.91 6.41 -5.23
C LEU A 90 -4.31 7.01 -5.39
N GLN A 91 -5.28 6.19 -5.82
CA GLN A 91 -6.68 6.61 -5.95
C GLN A 91 -7.28 7.01 -4.61
N PHE A 92 -7.05 6.22 -3.56
CA PHE A 92 -7.59 6.52 -2.24
C PHE A 92 -6.95 7.78 -1.65
N ARG A 93 -5.63 7.94 -1.80
CA ARG A 93 -4.89 9.12 -1.30
C ARG A 93 -5.15 10.38 -2.13
N LYS A 94 -5.96 10.29 -3.20
CA LYS A 94 -6.26 11.36 -4.17
C LYS A 94 -5.00 12.05 -4.71
N ILE A 95 -3.91 11.31 -4.82
CA ILE A 95 -2.68 11.80 -5.46
C ILE A 95 -2.92 11.61 -6.97
N GLY A 96 -3.46 12.64 -7.61
CA GLY A 96 -3.76 12.71 -9.05
C GLY A 96 -3.33 14.03 -9.63
#